data_AF-A0A6V8CC56-F1
#
_entry.id   AF-A0A6V8CC56-F1
#
_cell.length_a   1.000
_cell.length_b   1.000
_cell.length_c   1.000
_cell.angle_alpha   90.00
_cell.angle_beta   90.00
_cell.angle_gamma   90.00
#
_symmetry.space_group_name_H-M   'P 1'
#
loop_
_entity.id
_entity.type
_entity.pdbx_description
1 polymer ?
#
loop_
_entity_poly.entity_id
_entity_poly.type
_entity_poly.pdbx_seq_one_letter_code
_entity_poly.pdbx_strand_id
1 'polypeptide(L)' 'MHRGDLDFHLVYDLYGGLIVDTYHKMKPIAEEDRRLNGERRLEWFTWLAERIIEYDETRPNTFVAAHIDYKDWKPRRK' A
#
# COMPACT_ATOMS: atom_id res chain seq x y z
N MET A 1 -2.12 8.85 7.89
CA MET A 1 -2.37 8.49 6.48
C MET A 1 -3.55 9.31 6.00
N HIS A 2 -4.82 8.95 6.20
CA HIS A 2 -5.89 9.96 6.06
C HIS A 2 -6.15 10.76 7.37
N ARG A 3 -6.09 10.08 8.53
CA ARG A 3 -6.35 10.68 9.86
C ARG A 3 -5.11 11.16 10.60
N GLY A 4 -3.92 11.06 10.00
CA GLY A 4 -2.65 11.43 10.64
C GLY A 4 -2.02 10.37 11.56
N ASP A 5 -2.75 9.34 11.98
CA ASP A 5 -2.26 8.34 12.97
C ASP A 5 -1.16 7.38 12.49
N LEU A 6 -0.84 7.40 11.20
CA LEU A 6 0.06 6.44 10.56
C LEU A 6 0.82 7.11 9.42
N ASP A 7 2.13 6.92 9.31
CA ASP A 7 2.92 7.53 8.25
C ASP A 7 2.64 6.87 6.88
N PHE A 8 2.44 7.66 5.82
CA PHE A 8 2.18 7.13 4.47
C PHE A 8 3.35 6.28 3.98
N HIS A 9 4.55 6.83 4.11
CA HIS A 9 5.77 6.25 3.56
C HIS A 9 6.14 4.97 4.29
N LEU A 10 5.95 4.92 5.61
CA LEU A 10 6.15 3.69 6.38
C LEU A 10 5.22 2.55 5.90
N VAL A 11 3.94 2.84 5.67
CA VAL A 11 2.99 1.84 5.16
C VAL A 11 3.33 1.42 3.74
N TYR A 12 3.66 2.39 2.91
CA TYR A 12 4.08 2.17 1.53
C TYR A 12 5.31 1.27 1.45
N ASP A 13 6.38 1.58 2.20
CA ASP A 13 7.64 0.84 2.19
C ASP A 13 7.47 -0.60 2.68
N LEU A 14 6.60 -0.83 3.67
CA LEU A 14 6.41 -2.16 4.28
C LEU A 14 5.36 -3.00 3.56
N TYR A 15 4.28 -2.38 3.08
CA TYR A 15 3.08 -3.08 2.63
C TYR A 15 2.58 -2.65 1.26
N GLY A 16 3.14 -1.61 0.64
CA GLY A 16 2.63 -1.03 -0.60
C GLY A 16 2.40 -2.07 -1.70
N GLY A 17 3.45 -2.82 -2.04
CA GLY A 17 3.35 -3.90 -3.04
C GLY A 17 2.35 -5.00 -2.66
N LEU A 18 2.28 -5.38 -1.38
CA LEU A 18 1.32 -6.38 -0.90
C LEU A 18 -0.13 -5.88 -1.00
N ILE A 19 -0.37 -4.63 -0.65
CA ILE A 19 -1.67 -3.99 -0.70
C ILE A 19 -2.16 -3.91 -2.15
N VAL A 20 -1.30 -3.46 -3.07
CA VAL A 20 -1.65 -3.35 -4.50
C VAL A 20 -1.92 -4.71 -5.13
N ASP A 21 -1.04 -5.70 -4.92
CA ASP A 21 -1.25 -7.06 -5.44
C ASP A 21 -2.53 -7.70 -4.87
N THR A 22 -2.77 -7.54 -3.57
CA THR A 22 -4.00 -8.02 -2.93
C THR A 22 -5.23 -7.29 -3.48
N TYR A 23 -5.15 -5.98 -3.70
CA TYR A 23 -6.23 -5.20 -4.30
C TYR A 23 -6.59 -5.71 -5.68
N HIS A 24 -5.62 -5.97 -6.56
CA HIS A 24 -5.90 -6.53 -7.88
C HIS A 24 -6.60 -7.89 -7.82
N LYS A 25 -6.18 -8.77 -6.88
CA LYS A 25 -6.82 -10.08 -6.68
C LYS A 25 -8.23 -9.98 -6.10
N MET A 26 -8.45 -9.04 -5.19
CA MET A 26 -9.72 -8.87 -4.49
C MET A 26 -10.70 -7.91 -5.17
N LYS A 27 -10.27 -7.18 -6.22
CA LYS A 27 -11.11 -6.19 -6.90
C LYS A 27 -12.50 -6.73 -7.30
N PRO A 28 -12.63 -7.93 -7.90
CA PRO A 28 -13.96 -8.47 -8.23
C PRO A 28 -14.84 -8.72 -7.00
N ILE A 29 -14.23 -9.14 -5.88
CA ILE A 29 -14.95 -9.38 -4.62
C ILE A 29 -15.41 -8.06 -4.01
N ALA A 30 -14.57 -7.02 -4.05
CA ALA A 30 -14.92 -5.69 -3.56
C ALA A 30 -16.05 -5.07 -4.39
N GLU A 31 -16.01 -5.21 -5.72
CA GLU A 31 -17.06 -4.72 -6.62
C GLU A 31 -18.39 -5.45 -6.39
N GLU A 32 -18.36 -6.77 -6.25
CA GLU A 32 -19.56 -7.55 -5.94
C GLU A 32 -20.10 -7.21 -4.55
N ASP A 33 -19.23 -6.98 -3.57
CA ASP A 33 -19.66 -6.54 -2.24
C ASP A 33 -20.34 -5.18 -2.27
N ARG A 34 -19.80 -4.21 -3.02
CA ARG A 34 -20.47 -2.92 -3.24
C ARG A 34 -21.83 -3.08 -3.87
N ARG A 35 -21.94 -3.96 -4.87
CA ARG A 35 -23.22 -4.21 -5.56
C ARG A 35 -24.27 -4.81 -4.63
N LEU A 36 -23.88 -5.75 -3.77
CA LEU A 36 -24.79 -6.47 -2.88
C LEU A 36 -25.09 -5.71 -1.58
N ASN A 37 -24.09 -5.02 -1.04
CA ASN A 37 -24.11 -4.48 0.31
C ASN A 37 -23.88 -2.97 0.36
N GLY A 38 -23.68 -2.29 -0.77
CA GLY A 38 -23.31 -0.88 -0.84
C GLY A 38 -21.84 -0.62 -0.48
N GLU A 39 -21.42 0.62 -0.61
CA GLU A 39 -20.04 1.09 -0.38
C GLU A 39 -19.71 1.14 1.13
N ARG A 40 -19.41 -0.03 1.71
CA ARG A 40 -19.19 -0.15 3.16
C ARG A 40 -17.93 -0.91 3.51
N ARG A 41 -17.80 -2.15 3.02
CA ARG A 41 -16.63 -2.99 3.33
C ARG A 41 -15.57 -2.79 2.25
N LEU A 42 -14.33 -3.04 2.62
CA LEU A 42 -13.17 -2.95 1.73
C LEU A 42 -12.90 -1.54 1.17
N GLU A 43 -13.76 -0.53 1.38
CA GLU A 43 -13.58 0.81 0.84
C GLU A 43 -12.29 1.49 1.29
N TRP A 44 -11.95 1.41 2.57
CA TRP A 44 -10.67 1.94 3.06
C TRP A 44 -9.47 1.23 2.44
N PHE A 45 -9.61 -0.06 2.18
CA PHE A 45 -8.56 -0.85 1.54
C PHE A 45 -8.43 -0.49 0.06
N THR A 46 -9.53 -0.38 -0.68
CA THR A 46 -9.55 0.10 -2.06
C THR A 46 -8.98 1.51 -2.16
N TRP A 47 -9.46 2.44 -1.33
CA TRP A 47 -8.97 3.82 -1.30
C TRP A 47 -7.47 3.87 -1.08
N LEU A 48 -6.95 3.09 -0.13
CA LEU A 48 -5.51 3.05 0.17
C LEU A 48 -4.70 2.49 -1.01
N ALA A 49 -5.16 1.39 -1.62
CA ALA A 49 -4.49 0.80 -2.77
C ALA A 49 -4.43 1.78 -3.96
N GLU A 50 -5.52 2.50 -4.24
CA GLU A 50 -5.55 3.52 -5.29
C GLU A 50 -4.57 4.66 -5.02
N ARG A 51 -4.46 5.15 -3.77
CA ARG A 51 -3.46 6.19 -3.44
C ARG A 51 -2.03 5.69 -3.60
N ILE A 52 -1.76 4.41 -3.34
CA ILE A 52 -0.44 3.81 -3.55
C ILE A 52 -0.14 3.70 -5.05
N ILE A 53 -1.11 3.27 -5.86
CA ILE A 53 -0.96 3.19 -7.33
C ILE A 53 -0.68 4.58 -7.91
N GLU A 54 -1.46 5.58 -7.54
CA GLU A 54 -1.23 6.97 -7.96
C GLU A 54 0.15 7.48 -7.55
N TYR A 55 0.59 7.14 -6.33
CA TYR A 55 1.91 7.51 -5.85
C TYR A 55 3.02 6.84 -6.66
N ASP A 56 2.89 5.56 -7.00
CA ASP A 56 3.82 4.82 -7.86
C ASP A 56 3.92 5.41 -9.27
N GLU A 57 2.79 5.80 -9.86
CA GLU A 57 2.74 6.46 -11.17
C GLU A 57 3.53 7.77 -11.19
N THR A 58 3.57 8.50 -10.06
CA THR A 58 4.37 9.73 -9.92
C THR A 58 5.86 9.48 -9.68
N ARG A 59 6.26 8.23 -9.38
CA ARG A 59 7.63 7.86 -9.00
C ARG A 59 8.11 6.54 -9.63
N PRO A 60 8.04 6.38 -10.96
CA PRO A 60 8.51 5.16 -11.59
C PRO A 60 10.02 4.96 -11.33
N ASN A 61 10.38 3.81 -10.78
CA ASN A 61 11.75 3.34 -10.58
C ASN A 61 12.60 4.05 -9.50
N THR A 62 12.01 4.72 -8.50
CA THR A 62 12.81 5.42 -7.48
C THR A 62 13.24 4.56 -6.28
N PHE A 63 12.80 3.31 -6.18
CA PHE A 63 13.05 2.48 -5.00
C PHE A 63 13.85 1.22 -5.35
N VAL A 64 15.02 1.08 -4.70
CA VAL A 64 15.78 -0.16 -4.68
C VAL A 64 15.22 -1.02 -3.54
N ALA A 65 15.03 -2.31 -3.76
CA ALA A 65 14.49 -3.20 -2.75
C ALA A 65 15.32 -3.11 -1.46
N ALA A 66 14.67 -2.99 -0.29
CA ALA A 66 15.36 -2.73 0.97
C ALA A 66 16.43 -3.79 1.31
N HIS A 67 16.21 -5.05 0.93
CA HIS A 67 17.19 -6.14 1.11
C HIS A 67 18.47 -5.98 0.28
N ILE A 68 18.43 -5.13 -0.75
CA ILE A 68 19.58 -4.73 -1.58
C ILE A 68 20.18 -3.44 -1.03
N ASP A 69 19.35 -2.40 -0.84
CA ASP A 69 19.81 -1.06 -0.46
C ASP A 69 20.42 -1.02 0.95
N TYR A 70 19.81 -1.73 1.89
CA TYR A 70 20.24 -1.79 3.29
C TYR A 70 20.93 -3.10 3.66
N LYS A 71 21.50 -3.82 2.67
CA LYS A 71 22.16 -5.12 2.90
C LYS A 71 23.25 -5.09 3.99
N ASP A 72 23.91 -3.95 4.14
CA ASP A 72 25.03 -3.73 5.07
C ASP A 72 24.59 -3.01 6.36
N TRP A 73 23.28 -2.92 6.63
CA TRP A 73 22.75 -2.24 7.80
C TRP A 73 23.29 -2.84 9.10
N LYS A 74 23.75 -1.96 10.00
CA LYS A 74 24.21 -2.31 11.35
C LYS A 74 23.41 -1.52 12.39
N PRO A 75 22.99 -2.15 13.50
CA PRO A 75 22.32 -1.44 14.57
C PRO A 75 23.26 -0.40 15.18
N ARG A 76 22.76 0.82 15.41
CA ARG A 76 23.53 1.83 16.14
C ARG A 76 23.66 1.36 17.61
N ARG A 77 24.90 1.24 18.10
CA ARG A 77 25.14 1.02 19.53
C ARG A 77 24.60 2.25 20.28
N LYS A 78 23.72 2.00 21.25
CA LYS A 78 23.21 3.02 22.18
C LYS A 78 24.33 3.52 23.08
#